data_AF-A0A0C9PLA7-F1
#
_entry.id   AF-A0A0C9PLA7-F1
#
_cell.length_a   1.000
_cell.length_b   1.000
_cell.length_c   1.000
_cell.angle_alpha   90.00
_cell.angle_beta   90.00
_cell.angle_gamma   90.00
#
_symmetry.space_group_name_H-M   'P 1'
#
loop_
_entity.id
_entity.type
_entity.pdbx_description
1 polymer ?
#
loop_
_entity_poly.entity_id
_entity_poly.type
_entity_poly.pdbx_seq_one_letter_code
_entity_poly.pdbx_strand_id
1 'polypeptide(L)'
;KLPRRLGYPFLVAVIIAGCIISFCVSYMYSVQPMWLGLPFMHEVREDPYFTEHYVKTHERIAAYFVGVVAGAIIYDHGRSPWRLSQPWSSTLFMLVVLVLGVTSQNLGHKYYDPNVKVSALESALYSSLHRPAFAVSVVAIVILLTVGEGLDFHHSFFKGRWVQPLARLTYGAYLLHNINQCYDVGVIRQARTFSLHNCFWDFVPDVVLTFTLSLIVALVIEGPFRKIEKIFISRRISKKLSPSGFFTNIPPAQEKIA
;
A
#
# COMPACT_ATOMS: atom_id res chain seq x y z
N LYS A 1 17.51 -3.82 23.57
CA LYS A 1 17.40 -5.24 23.11
C LYS A 1 16.09 -5.91 23.56
N LEU A 2 15.54 -5.64 24.76
CA LEU A 2 14.22 -6.16 25.20
C LEU A 2 12.99 -5.78 24.34
N PRO A 3 12.83 -4.55 23.80
CA PRO A 3 11.57 -4.18 23.12
C PRO A 3 11.36 -4.93 21.79
N ARG A 4 12.42 -5.42 21.15
CA ARG A 4 12.31 -6.16 19.87
C ARG A 4 11.91 -7.62 20.04
N ARG A 5 12.35 -8.28 21.12
CA ARG A 5 11.95 -9.67 21.42
C ARG A 5 10.47 -9.79 21.78
N LEU A 6 9.88 -8.72 22.30
CA LEU A 6 8.44 -8.61 22.57
C LEU A 6 7.65 -8.01 21.40
N GLY A 7 8.27 -7.12 20.61
CA GLY A 7 7.64 -6.44 19.48
C GLY A 7 7.20 -7.38 18.35
N TYR A 8 8.10 -8.22 17.82
CA TYR A 8 7.75 -9.16 16.75
C TYR A 8 6.63 -10.14 17.13
N PRO A 9 6.66 -10.84 18.29
CA PRO A 9 5.56 -11.74 18.65
C PRO A 9 4.26 -10.98 18.92
N PHE A 10 4.30 -9.75 19.44
CA PHE A 10 3.11 -8.92 19.56
C PHE A 10 2.49 -8.59 18.20
N LEU A 11 3.29 -8.17 17.22
CA LEU A 11 2.81 -7.89 15.87
C LEU A 11 2.21 -9.14 15.20
N VAL A 12 2.85 -10.30 15.38
CA VAL A 12 2.34 -11.58 14.87
C VAL A 12 1.02 -11.95 15.54
N ALA A 13 0.89 -11.77 16.86
CA ALA A 13 -0.36 -12.01 17.57
C ALA A 13 -1.50 -11.11 17.06
N VAL A 14 -1.22 -9.84 16.75
CA VAL A 14 -2.20 -8.91 16.17
C VAL A 14 -2.61 -9.35 14.76
N ILE A 15 -1.68 -9.83 13.93
CA ILE A 15 -1.99 -10.36 12.60
C ILE A 15 -2.90 -11.59 12.72
N ILE A 16 -2.57 -12.54 13.61
CA ILE A 16 -3.38 -13.75 13.85
C ILE A 16 -4.77 -13.37 14.35
N ALA A 17 -4.87 -12.45 15.30
CA ALA A 17 -6.16 -11.95 15.80
C ALA A 17 -6.99 -11.32 14.68
N GLY A 18 -6.37 -10.51 13.80
CA GLY A 18 -7.03 -9.94 12.63
C GLY A 18 -7.57 -11.00 11.67
N CYS A 19 -6.79 -12.04 11.36
CA CYS A 19 -7.24 -13.16 10.53
C CYS A 19 -8.40 -13.93 11.18
N ILE A 20 -8.35 -14.18 12.49
CA ILE A 20 -9.41 -14.86 13.24
C ILE A 20 -10.70 -14.04 13.21
N ILE A 21 -10.62 -12.72 13.41
CA ILE A 21 -11.78 -11.82 13.35
C ILE A 21 -12.44 -11.91 11.98
N SER A 22 -11.67 -11.74 10.90
CA SER A 22 -12.21 -11.85 9.53
C SER A 22 -12.78 -13.23 9.21
N PHE A 23 -12.18 -14.30 9.74
CA PHE A 23 -12.70 -15.66 9.60
C PHE A 23 -14.05 -15.81 10.31
N CYS A 24 -14.15 -15.38 11.57
CA CYS A 24 -15.38 -15.47 12.37
C CYS A 24 -16.51 -14.66 11.73
N VAL A 25 -16.25 -13.43 11.29
CA VAL A 25 -17.24 -12.57 10.62
C VAL A 25 -17.73 -13.25 9.34
N SER A 26 -16.82 -13.70 8.48
CA SER A 26 -17.20 -14.33 7.20
C SER A 26 -17.96 -15.65 7.41
N TYR A 27 -17.59 -16.44 8.43
CA TYR A 27 -18.26 -17.70 8.75
C TYR A 27 -19.66 -17.49 9.36
N MET A 28 -19.81 -16.55 10.31
CA MET A 28 -21.08 -16.30 10.99
C MET A 28 -22.13 -15.66 10.08
N TYR A 29 -21.71 -14.71 9.26
CA TYR A 29 -22.61 -13.96 8.38
C TYR A 29 -22.71 -14.56 6.96
N SER A 30 -22.00 -15.66 6.68
CA SER A 30 -21.93 -16.30 5.36
C SER A 30 -21.67 -15.30 4.23
N VAL A 31 -20.82 -14.30 4.49
CA VAL A 31 -20.55 -13.21 3.55
C VAL A 31 -19.62 -13.70 2.45
N GLN A 32 -19.89 -13.28 1.22
CA GLN A 32 -18.97 -13.46 0.10
C GLN A 32 -17.60 -12.88 0.44
N PRO A 33 -16.49 -13.56 0.11
CA PRO A 33 -15.17 -13.14 0.58
C PRO A 33 -14.57 -11.98 -0.23
N MET A 34 -15.24 -11.57 -1.31
CA MET A 34 -14.82 -10.46 -2.17
C MET A 34 -16.02 -9.68 -2.68
N TRP A 35 -15.78 -8.44 -3.11
CA TRP A 35 -16.79 -7.62 -3.75
C TRP A 35 -17.01 -8.08 -5.18
N LEU A 36 -18.23 -8.53 -5.50
CA LEU A 36 -18.60 -8.98 -6.85
C LEU A 36 -19.18 -7.85 -7.72
N GLY A 37 -19.70 -6.78 -7.13
CA GLY A 37 -20.27 -5.65 -7.89
C GLY A 37 -21.41 -6.06 -8.83
N LEU A 38 -22.39 -6.81 -8.33
CA LEU A 38 -23.46 -7.39 -9.16
C LEU A 38 -24.32 -6.30 -9.83
N PRO A 39 -24.74 -6.47 -11.09
CA PRO A 39 -25.40 -5.42 -11.89
C PRO A 39 -26.81 -5.02 -11.38
N PHE A 40 -27.38 -5.77 -10.44
CA PHE A 40 -28.67 -5.45 -9.81
C PHE A 40 -28.53 -4.68 -8.49
N MET A 41 -27.30 -4.40 -8.03
CA MET A 41 -27.06 -3.59 -6.83
C MET A 41 -27.33 -2.12 -7.14
N HIS A 42 -28.34 -1.53 -6.50
CA HIS A 42 -28.64 -0.11 -6.62
C HIS A 42 -27.75 0.73 -5.70
N GLU A 43 -27.45 0.22 -4.50
CA GLU A 43 -26.57 0.87 -3.54
C GLU A 43 -25.46 -0.06 -3.05
N VAL A 44 -24.25 0.47 -2.97
CA VAL A 44 -23.08 -0.28 -2.45
C VAL A 44 -23.26 -0.69 -0.98
N ARG A 45 -24.11 0.03 -0.22
CA ARG A 45 -24.39 -0.26 1.20
C ARG A 45 -25.31 -1.46 1.40
N GLU A 46 -26.01 -1.90 0.37
CA GLU A 46 -26.86 -3.11 0.42
C GLU A 46 -26.01 -4.37 0.38
N ASP A 47 -24.76 -4.27 -0.06
CA ASP A 47 -23.84 -5.39 -0.11
C ASP A 47 -23.29 -5.75 1.29
N PRO A 48 -23.56 -6.97 1.80
CA PRO A 48 -23.03 -7.42 3.08
C PRO A 48 -21.50 -7.41 3.12
N TYR A 49 -20.83 -7.66 1.99
CA TYR A 49 -19.36 -7.57 1.96
C TYR A 49 -18.89 -6.13 2.16
N PHE A 50 -19.57 -5.15 1.57
CA PHE A 50 -19.19 -3.76 1.75
C PHE A 50 -19.31 -3.31 3.21
N THR A 51 -20.44 -3.59 3.85
CA THR A 51 -20.72 -3.18 5.23
C THR A 51 -19.91 -3.95 6.26
N GLU A 52 -19.75 -5.27 6.08
CA GLU A 52 -19.09 -6.14 7.07
C GLU A 52 -17.59 -6.26 6.86
N HIS A 53 -17.09 -6.22 5.63
CA HIS A 53 -15.66 -6.44 5.35
C HIS A 53 -14.92 -5.25 4.75
N TYR A 54 -15.57 -4.45 3.89
CA TYR A 54 -14.86 -3.41 3.15
C TYR A 54 -14.69 -2.12 3.97
N VAL A 55 -15.77 -1.63 4.59
CA VAL A 55 -15.80 -0.36 5.33
C VAL A 55 -15.12 -0.49 6.69
N LYS A 56 -15.21 -1.66 7.33
CA LYS A 56 -14.65 -1.91 8.65
C LYS A 56 -13.13 -2.01 8.58
N THR A 57 -12.43 -1.07 9.22
CA THR A 57 -10.95 -1.01 9.18
C THR A 57 -10.28 -2.18 9.91
N HIS A 58 -10.93 -2.77 10.90
CA HIS A 58 -10.39 -3.91 11.65
C HIS A 58 -10.24 -5.17 10.81
N GLU A 59 -11.06 -5.33 9.76
CA GLU A 59 -11.00 -6.41 8.77
C GLU A 59 -9.76 -6.34 7.85
N ARG A 60 -8.94 -5.30 8.01
CA ARG A 60 -7.70 -5.09 7.25
C ARG A 60 -6.45 -5.06 8.13
N ILE A 61 -6.60 -5.23 9.45
CA ILE A 61 -5.49 -5.20 10.42
C ILE A 61 -4.39 -6.18 10.01
N ALA A 62 -4.73 -7.43 9.65
CA ALA A 62 -3.74 -8.44 9.29
C ALA A 62 -2.81 -7.95 8.15
N ALA A 63 -3.38 -7.42 7.07
CA ALA A 63 -2.61 -6.91 5.94
C ALA A 63 -1.78 -5.66 6.30
N TYR A 64 -2.31 -4.75 7.13
CA TYR A 64 -1.57 -3.55 7.55
C TYR A 64 -0.37 -3.89 8.42
N PHE A 65 -0.55 -4.80 9.39
CA PHE A 65 0.52 -5.18 10.30
C PHE A 65 1.61 -6.03 9.65
N VAL A 66 1.30 -6.77 8.57
CA VAL A 66 2.33 -7.41 7.72
C VAL A 66 3.31 -6.35 7.18
N GLY A 67 2.81 -5.21 6.70
CA GLY A 67 3.66 -4.09 6.27
C GLY A 67 4.51 -3.52 7.40
N VAL A 68 3.95 -3.39 8.61
CA VAL A 68 4.68 -2.91 9.79
C VAL A 68 5.82 -3.86 10.18
N VAL A 69 5.56 -5.17 10.20
CA VAL A 69 6.57 -6.20 10.48
C VAL A 69 7.74 -6.09 9.51
N ALA A 70 7.45 -5.92 8.22
CA ALA A 70 8.50 -5.80 7.24
C ALA A 70 9.29 -4.49 7.33
N GLY A 71 8.63 -3.38 7.64
CA GLY A 71 9.31 -2.13 7.94
C GLY A 71 10.31 -2.30 9.09
N ALA A 72 9.93 -3.06 10.13
CA ALA A 72 10.83 -3.41 11.24
C ALA A 72 12.00 -4.30 10.79
N ILE A 73 11.74 -5.31 9.95
CA ILE A 73 12.79 -6.18 9.40
C ILE A 73 13.80 -5.36 8.58
N ILE A 74 13.32 -4.49 7.68
CA ILE A 74 14.17 -3.63 6.84
C ILE A 74 14.97 -2.64 7.69
N TYR A 75 14.37 -2.06 8.73
CA TYR A 75 15.07 -1.16 9.65
C TYR A 75 16.22 -1.88 10.38
N ASP A 76 16.00 -3.13 10.80
CA ASP A 76 16.95 -3.90 11.58
C ASP A 76 18.08 -4.51 10.71
N HIS A 77 17.74 -5.01 9.52
CA HIS A 77 18.64 -5.81 8.70
C HIS A 77 19.10 -5.10 7.42
N GLY A 78 18.42 -4.03 6.99
CA GLY A 78 18.74 -3.33 5.73
C GLY A 78 20.10 -2.63 5.70
N ARG A 79 20.72 -2.42 6.87
CA ARG A 79 22.10 -1.89 6.99
C ARG A 79 23.09 -2.90 7.59
N SER A 80 22.62 -4.12 7.87
CA SER A 80 23.47 -5.18 8.40
C SER A 80 24.42 -5.69 7.31
N PRO A 81 25.65 -6.11 7.64
CA PRO A 81 26.51 -6.81 6.69
C PRO A 81 25.96 -8.20 6.32
N TRP A 82 25.03 -8.74 7.12
CA TRP A 82 24.38 -10.01 6.82
C TRP A 82 23.44 -9.88 5.62
N ARG A 83 23.59 -10.78 4.66
CA ARG A 83 22.77 -10.87 3.45
C ARG A 83 22.26 -12.28 3.26
N LEU A 84 21.10 -12.38 2.61
CA LEU A 84 20.51 -13.66 2.27
C LEU A 84 21.16 -14.17 0.97
N SER A 85 21.65 -15.41 0.99
CA SER A 85 22.37 -15.95 -0.16
C SER A 85 21.49 -16.05 -1.40
N GLN A 86 22.12 -15.94 -2.57
CA GLN A 86 21.46 -15.96 -3.88
C GLN A 86 20.44 -17.10 -4.08
N PRO A 87 20.74 -18.39 -3.80
CA PRO A 87 19.75 -19.45 -4.03
C PRO A 87 18.51 -19.30 -3.15
N TRP A 88 18.67 -18.87 -1.90
CA TRP A 88 17.55 -18.62 -0.99
C TRP A 88 16.73 -17.41 -1.43
N SER A 89 17.41 -16.33 -1.82
CA SER A 89 16.78 -15.11 -2.33
C SER A 89 15.91 -15.39 -3.55
N SER A 90 16.46 -16.08 -4.56
CA SER A 90 15.71 -16.46 -5.77
C SER A 90 14.56 -17.43 -5.48
N THR A 91 14.77 -18.42 -4.61
CA THR A 91 13.72 -19.39 -4.24
C THR A 91 12.57 -18.71 -3.51
N LEU A 92 12.86 -17.82 -2.55
CA LEU A 92 11.84 -17.07 -1.83
C LEU A 92 11.14 -16.08 -2.74
N PHE A 93 11.84 -15.47 -3.70
CA PHE A 93 11.21 -14.61 -4.70
C PHE A 93 10.19 -15.41 -5.52
N MET A 94 10.58 -16.56 -6.06
CA MET A 94 9.66 -17.42 -6.82
C MET A 94 8.48 -17.91 -5.97
N LEU A 95 8.73 -18.43 -4.77
CA LEU A 95 7.68 -19.03 -3.94
C LEU A 95 6.74 -17.98 -3.32
N VAL A 96 7.29 -16.90 -2.75
CA VAL A 96 6.50 -15.94 -1.98
C VAL A 96 5.94 -14.84 -2.88
N VAL A 97 6.69 -14.35 -3.86
CA VAL A 97 6.20 -13.27 -4.72
C VAL A 97 5.30 -13.82 -5.82
N LEU A 98 5.77 -14.82 -6.57
CA LEU A 98 5.04 -15.33 -7.73
C LEU A 98 4.00 -16.36 -7.32
N VAL A 99 4.40 -17.45 -6.64
CA VAL A 99 3.46 -18.53 -6.33
C VAL A 99 2.40 -18.05 -5.34
N LEU A 100 2.77 -17.60 -4.14
CA LEU A 100 1.79 -17.15 -3.14
C LEU A 100 0.98 -15.93 -3.64
N GLY A 101 1.64 -14.95 -4.26
CA GLY A 101 0.99 -13.75 -4.79
C GLY A 101 -0.06 -14.08 -5.84
N VAL A 102 0.31 -14.80 -6.89
CA VAL A 102 -0.60 -15.15 -8.00
C VAL A 102 -1.67 -16.13 -7.54
N THR A 103 -1.31 -17.17 -6.77
CA THR A 103 -2.30 -18.18 -6.34
C THR A 103 -3.34 -17.58 -5.38
N SER A 104 -2.94 -16.69 -4.46
CA SER A 104 -3.89 -16.03 -3.54
C SER A 104 -4.95 -15.22 -4.29
N GLN A 105 -4.59 -14.57 -5.41
CA GLN A 105 -5.54 -13.83 -6.23
C GLN A 105 -6.34 -14.75 -7.15
N ASN A 106 -5.70 -15.74 -7.78
CA ASN A 106 -6.36 -16.66 -8.70
C ASN A 106 -7.40 -17.56 -8.00
N LEU A 107 -7.18 -17.91 -6.74
CA LEU A 107 -8.18 -18.61 -5.91
C LEU A 107 -9.49 -17.81 -5.76
N GLY A 108 -9.44 -16.49 -5.96
CA GLY A 108 -10.61 -15.61 -5.97
C GLY A 108 -11.52 -15.81 -7.19
N HIS A 109 -10.98 -16.31 -8.30
CA HIS A 109 -11.71 -16.40 -9.58
C HIS A 109 -12.98 -17.24 -9.47
N LYS A 110 -12.93 -18.34 -8.71
CA LYS A 110 -14.09 -19.25 -8.50
C LYS A 110 -15.31 -18.56 -7.89
N TYR A 111 -15.12 -17.47 -7.14
CA TYR A 111 -16.22 -16.75 -6.50
C TYR A 111 -17.00 -15.88 -7.49
N TYR A 112 -16.47 -15.62 -8.69
CA TYR A 112 -17.19 -14.88 -9.73
C TYR A 112 -18.20 -15.74 -10.50
N ASP A 113 -18.13 -17.07 -10.39
CA ASP A 113 -19.09 -17.96 -11.05
C ASP A 113 -20.30 -18.19 -10.12
N PRO A 114 -21.49 -17.68 -10.47
CA PRO A 114 -22.70 -17.82 -9.66
C PRO A 114 -23.17 -19.28 -9.55
N ASN A 115 -22.68 -20.19 -10.40
CA ASN A 115 -23.06 -21.60 -10.38
C ASN A 115 -22.24 -22.43 -9.37
N VAL A 116 -21.13 -21.87 -8.87
CA VAL A 116 -20.26 -22.57 -7.93
C VAL A 116 -20.83 -22.46 -6.52
N LYS A 117 -21.23 -23.60 -5.95
CA LYS A 117 -21.62 -23.70 -4.54
C LYS A 117 -20.37 -23.75 -3.67
N VAL A 118 -20.02 -22.62 -3.07
CA VAL A 118 -18.86 -22.56 -2.16
C VAL A 118 -19.30 -22.84 -0.72
N SER A 119 -18.52 -23.66 -0.02
CA SER A 119 -18.75 -23.90 1.41
C SER A 119 -18.49 -22.62 2.23
N ALA A 120 -19.31 -22.37 3.24
CA ALA A 120 -19.11 -21.23 4.15
C ALA A 120 -17.72 -21.24 4.80
N LEU A 121 -17.20 -22.44 5.11
CA LEU A 121 -15.85 -22.61 5.65
C LEU A 121 -14.77 -22.20 4.64
N GLU A 122 -14.94 -22.56 3.37
CA GLU A 122 -14.00 -22.22 2.31
C GLU A 122 -13.99 -20.71 2.02
N SER A 123 -15.17 -20.08 2.00
CA SER A 123 -15.31 -18.62 1.90
C SER A 123 -14.67 -17.91 3.08
N ALA A 124 -14.86 -18.39 4.30
CA ALA A 124 -14.26 -17.79 5.50
C ALA A 124 -12.73 -17.90 5.52
N LEU A 125 -12.19 -19.06 5.15
CA LEU A 125 -10.74 -19.26 5.01
C LEU A 125 -10.16 -18.33 3.94
N TYR A 126 -10.82 -18.21 2.79
CA TYR A 126 -10.35 -17.31 1.75
C TYR A 126 -10.42 -15.85 2.18
N SER A 127 -11.55 -15.40 2.75
CA SER A 127 -11.76 -14.01 3.22
C SER A 127 -10.67 -13.57 4.20
N SER A 128 -10.33 -14.43 5.17
CA SER A 128 -9.33 -14.14 6.20
C SER A 128 -7.88 -14.16 5.70
N LEU A 129 -7.54 -15.02 4.73
CA LEU A 129 -6.13 -15.27 4.36
C LEU A 129 -5.68 -14.58 3.07
N HIS A 130 -6.56 -14.32 2.10
CA HIS A 130 -6.14 -13.82 0.79
C HIS A 130 -5.46 -12.44 0.87
N ARG A 131 -5.98 -11.51 1.68
CA ARG A 131 -5.41 -10.17 1.87
C ARG A 131 -4.04 -10.20 2.53
N PRO A 132 -3.84 -10.83 3.71
CA PRO A 132 -2.52 -10.91 4.31
C PRO A 132 -1.54 -11.73 3.47
N ALA A 133 -1.97 -12.79 2.77
CA ALA A 133 -1.11 -13.54 1.85
C ALA A 133 -0.59 -12.66 0.71
N PHE A 134 -1.47 -11.86 0.11
CA PHE A 134 -1.07 -10.90 -0.92
C PHE A 134 -0.15 -9.81 -0.36
N ALA A 135 -0.45 -9.29 0.83
CA ALA A 135 0.40 -8.32 1.51
C ALA A 135 1.81 -8.87 1.78
N VAL A 136 1.92 -10.13 2.25
CA VAL A 136 3.21 -10.82 2.43
C VAL A 136 3.96 -10.90 1.12
N SER A 137 3.27 -11.23 0.03
CA SER A 137 3.86 -11.36 -1.31
C SER A 137 4.45 -10.02 -1.79
N VAL A 138 3.69 -8.92 -1.68
CA VAL A 138 4.14 -7.58 -2.08
C VAL A 138 5.33 -7.12 -1.23
N VAL A 139 5.25 -7.35 0.06
CA VAL A 139 6.25 -6.86 1.01
C VAL A 139 7.54 -7.70 0.97
N ALA A 140 7.43 -8.99 0.62
CA ALA A 140 8.57 -9.85 0.33
C ALA A 140 9.43 -9.32 -0.82
N ILE A 141 8.84 -8.69 -1.84
CA ILE A 141 9.60 -8.01 -2.91
C ILE A 141 10.56 -6.98 -2.28
N VAL A 142 10.03 -6.11 -1.41
CA VAL A 142 10.83 -5.05 -0.78
C VAL A 142 11.91 -5.63 0.12
N ILE A 143 11.60 -6.63 0.94
CA ILE A 143 12.58 -7.29 1.82
C ILE A 143 13.68 -7.95 1.01
N LEU A 144 13.34 -8.76 0.00
CA LEU A 144 14.31 -9.49 -0.81
C LEU A 144 15.20 -8.55 -1.62
N LEU A 145 14.66 -7.44 -2.13
CA LEU A 145 15.47 -6.41 -2.81
C LEU A 145 16.41 -5.64 -1.88
N THR A 146 16.15 -5.64 -0.56
CA THR A 146 17.00 -4.94 0.42
C THR A 146 18.06 -5.85 1.06
N VAL A 147 17.73 -7.12 1.32
CA VAL A 147 18.58 -8.05 2.09
C VAL A 147 19.12 -9.21 1.23
N GLY A 148 18.49 -9.51 0.10
CA GLY A 148 18.84 -10.63 -0.78
C GLY A 148 19.94 -10.33 -1.78
N GLU A 149 20.73 -11.36 -2.11
CA GLU A 149 21.72 -11.33 -3.18
C GLU A 149 21.18 -11.94 -4.48
N GLY A 150 21.81 -11.59 -5.62
CA GLY A 150 21.51 -12.18 -6.93
C GLY A 150 20.21 -11.74 -7.59
N LEU A 151 19.55 -10.70 -7.07
CA LEU A 151 18.35 -10.07 -7.66
C LEU A 151 18.69 -8.78 -8.43
N ASP A 152 19.90 -8.67 -8.99
CA ASP A 152 20.43 -7.44 -9.60
C ASP A 152 19.55 -6.90 -10.73
N PHE A 153 18.98 -7.80 -11.54
CA PHE A 153 18.02 -7.43 -12.59
C PHE A 153 16.80 -6.70 -12.03
N HIS A 154 16.14 -7.30 -11.03
CA HIS A 154 14.95 -6.73 -10.40
C HIS A 154 15.28 -5.40 -9.71
N HIS A 155 16.40 -5.36 -9.01
CA HIS A 155 16.87 -4.17 -8.32
C HIS A 155 17.20 -3.03 -9.31
N SER A 156 17.81 -3.33 -10.45
CA SER A 156 18.06 -2.35 -11.52
C SER A 156 16.75 -1.80 -12.10
N PHE A 157 15.78 -2.67 -12.35
CA PHE A 157 14.46 -2.28 -12.87
C PHE A 157 13.75 -1.28 -11.94
N PHE A 158 13.69 -1.56 -10.63
CA PHE A 158 13.05 -0.68 -9.65
C PHE A 158 13.85 0.59 -9.33
N LYS A 159 15.13 0.65 -9.68
CA LYS A 159 15.97 1.86 -9.54
C LYS A 159 15.91 2.79 -10.75
N GLY A 160 15.15 2.44 -11.79
CA GLY A 160 15.00 3.27 -12.98
C GLY A 160 14.55 4.70 -12.67
N ARG A 161 15.03 5.67 -13.46
CA ARG A 161 14.68 7.10 -13.32
C ARG A 161 13.18 7.37 -13.46
N TRP A 162 12.47 6.50 -14.18
CA TRP A 162 11.03 6.54 -14.38
C TRP A 162 10.23 6.14 -13.12
N VAL A 163 10.81 5.35 -12.22
CA VAL A 163 10.12 4.87 -11.01
C VAL A 163 9.91 6.01 -10.01
N GLN A 164 10.87 6.93 -9.90
CA GLN A 164 10.84 8.03 -8.94
C GLN A 164 9.64 8.98 -9.11
N PRO A 165 9.31 9.50 -10.31
CA PRO A 165 8.11 10.31 -10.48
C PRO A 165 6.84 9.50 -10.22
N LEU A 166 6.75 8.25 -10.69
CA LEU A 166 5.59 7.39 -10.43
C LEU A 166 5.37 7.15 -8.94
N ALA A 167 6.44 6.87 -8.19
CA ALA A 167 6.38 6.64 -6.74
C ALA A 167 5.84 7.87 -5.97
N ARG A 168 6.11 9.09 -6.45
CA ARG A 168 5.54 10.32 -5.87
C ARG A 168 4.05 10.46 -6.18
N LEU A 169 3.62 10.03 -7.36
CA LEU A 169 2.22 10.07 -7.80
C LEU A 169 1.37 8.94 -7.21
N THR A 170 1.98 7.90 -6.62
CA THR A 170 1.24 6.75 -6.06
C THR A 170 0.21 7.18 -5.00
N TYR A 171 0.49 8.21 -4.20
CA TYR A 171 -0.47 8.71 -3.22
C TYR A 171 -1.71 9.32 -3.88
N GLY A 172 -1.54 10.20 -4.88
CA GLY A 172 -2.66 10.75 -5.63
C GLY A 172 -3.41 9.66 -6.41
N ALA A 173 -2.69 8.67 -6.97
CA ALA A 173 -3.30 7.54 -7.65
C ALA A 173 -4.15 6.69 -6.69
N TYR A 174 -3.66 6.47 -5.47
CA TYR A 174 -4.41 5.81 -4.41
C TYR A 174 -5.71 6.55 -4.04
N LEU A 175 -5.74 7.88 -4.07
CA LEU A 175 -6.98 8.62 -3.81
C LEU A 175 -7.96 8.58 -4.99
N LEU A 176 -7.45 8.56 -6.22
CA LEU A 176 -8.25 8.76 -7.43
C LEU A 176 -8.73 7.47 -8.11
N HIS A 177 -8.01 6.35 -7.94
CA HIS A 177 -8.33 5.11 -8.67
C HIS A 177 -9.78 4.64 -8.47
N ASN A 178 -10.29 4.67 -7.23
CA ASN A 178 -11.67 4.24 -6.96
C ASN A 178 -12.70 5.10 -7.70
N ILE A 179 -12.45 6.41 -7.87
CA ILE A 179 -13.38 7.30 -8.59
C ILE A 179 -13.45 6.86 -10.06
N ASN A 180 -12.30 6.57 -10.68
CA ASN A 180 -12.26 6.10 -12.05
C ASN A 180 -12.94 4.74 -12.21
N GLN A 181 -12.62 3.78 -11.34
CA GLN A 181 -13.20 2.44 -11.37
C GLN A 181 -14.71 2.45 -11.13
N CYS A 182 -15.20 3.27 -10.20
CA CYS A 182 -16.64 3.45 -9.98
C CYS A 182 -17.34 4.07 -11.20
N TYR A 183 -16.71 5.03 -11.86
CA TYR A 183 -17.25 5.63 -13.09
C TYR A 183 -17.32 4.60 -14.22
N ASP A 184 -16.25 3.83 -14.44
CA ASP A 184 -16.23 2.77 -15.46
C ASP A 184 -17.35 1.76 -15.22
N VAL A 185 -17.47 1.23 -13.99
CA VAL A 185 -18.53 0.31 -13.61
C VAL A 185 -19.93 0.91 -13.80
N GLY A 186 -20.12 2.18 -13.49
CA GLY A 186 -21.42 2.86 -13.64
C GLY A 186 -21.85 3.13 -15.08
N VAL A 187 -20.89 3.20 -16.02
CA VAL A 187 -21.16 3.45 -17.45
C VAL A 187 -21.34 2.15 -18.24
N ILE A 188 -20.79 1.03 -17.78
CA ILE A 188 -20.93 -0.28 -18.45
C ILE A 188 -22.43 -0.63 -18.62
N ARG A 189 -22.82 -0.91 -19.87
CA ARG A 189 -24.19 -1.36 -20.24
C ARG A 189 -24.23 -2.77 -20.80
N GLN A 190 -23.08 -3.43 -20.94
CA GLN A 190 -22.95 -4.77 -21.51
C GLN A 190 -22.18 -5.67 -20.57
N ALA A 191 -22.55 -6.95 -20.52
CA ALA A 191 -21.81 -7.93 -19.72
C ALA A 191 -20.37 -8.06 -20.22
N ARG A 192 -19.39 -7.89 -19.32
CA ARG A 192 -17.99 -8.17 -19.62
C ARG A 192 -17.75 -9.67 -19.47
N THR A 193 -17.19 -10.28 -20.51
CA THR A 193 -16.69 -11.64 -20.43
C THR A 193 -15.24 -11.63 -19.97
N PHE A 194 -14.89 -12.58 -19.11
CA PHE A 194 -13.51 -12.75 -18.69
C PHE A 194 -12.67 -13.25 -19.87
N SER A 195 -11.67 -12.47 -20.25
CA SER A 195 -10.62 -12.89 -21.16
C SER A 195 -9.34 -12.13 -20.80
N LEU A 196 -8.17 -12.75 -20.99
CA LEU A 196 -6.90 -12.06 -20.73
C LEU A 196 -6.80 -10.77 -21.55
N HIS A 197 -7.32 -10.79 -22.79
CA HIS A 197 -7.40 -9.61 -23.65
C HIS A 197 -8.19 -8.48 -22.99
N ASN A 198 -9.41 -8.74 -22.53
CA ASN A 198 -10.24 -7.74 -21.86
C ASN A 198 -9.58 -7.25 -20.56
N CYS A 199 -8.95 -8.14 -19.78
CA CYS A 199 -8.23 -7.74 -18.57
C CYS A 199 -7.08 -6.76 -18.87
N PHE A 200 -6.31 -6.99 -19.94
CA PHE A 200 -5.26 -6.04 -20.34
C PHE A 200 -5.85 -4.71 -20.83
N TRP A 201 -6.95 -4.75 -21.58
CA TRP A 201 -7.64 -3.56 -22.07
C TRP A 201 -8.37 -2.77 -21.00
N ASP A 202 -8.73 -3.39 -19.89
CA ASP A 202 -9.28 -2.71 -18.72
C ASP A 202 -8.15 -2.13 -17.85
N PHE A 203 -7.05 -2.87 -17.66
CA PHE A 203 -5.94 -2.49 -16.80
C PHE A 203 -5.14 -1.29 -17.32
N VAL A 204 -4.75 -1.31 -18.60
CA VAL A 204 -3.84 -0.28 -19.13
C VAL A 204 -4.47 1.13 -19.09
N PRO A 205 -5.71 1.34 -19.56
CA PRO A 205 -6.37 2.64 -19.47
C PRO A 205 -6.61 3.09 -18.03
N ASP A 206 -7.00 2.18 -17.13
CA ASP A 206 -7.22 2.51 -15.71
C ASP A 206 -5.95 3.06 -15.06
N VAL A 207 -4.81 2.40 -15.27
CA VAL A 207 -3.51 2.85 -14.75
C VAL A 207 -3.10 4.18 -15.37
N VAL A 208 -3.15 4.29 -16.71
CA VAL A 208 -2.71 5.51 -17.40
C VAL A 208 -3.56 6.72 -17.00
N LEU A 209 -4.88 6.56 -16.96
CA LEU A 209 -5.79 7.64 -16.58
C LEU A 209 -5.58 8.04 -15.11
N THR A 210 -5.52 7.06 -14.20
CA THR A 210 -5.34 7.30 -12.77
C THR A 210 -4.02 8.03 -12.48
N PHE A 211 -2.91 7.62 -13.10
CA PHE A 211 -1.63 8.31 -12.92
C PHE A 211 -1.60 9.70 -13.58
N THR A 212 -2.31 9.88 -14.69
CA THR A 212 -2.46 11.20 -15.34
C THR A 212 -3.26 12.16 -14.46
N LEU A 213 -4.39 11.72 -13.91
CA LEU A 213 -5.18 12.51 -12.97
C LEU A 213 -4.40 12.81 -11.69
N SER A 214 -3.65 11.83 -11.17
CA SER A 214 -2.74 12.02 -10.04
C SER A 214 -1.69 13.08 -10.32
N LEU A 215 -1.11 13.10 -11.53
CA LEU A 215 -0.17 14.13 -11.95
C LEU A 215 -0.82 15.53 -11.95
N ILE A 216 -2.03 15.66 -12.47
CA ILE A 216 -2.77 16.92 -12.47
C ILE A 216 -2.99 17.40 -11.04
N VAL A 217 -3.46 16.53 -10.14
CA VAL A 217 -3.67 16.85 -8.72
C VAL A 217 -2.36 17.23 -8.04
N ALA A 218 -1.27 16.52 -8.30
CA ALA A 218 0.03 16.84 -7.73
C ALA A 218 0.56 18.21 -8.19
N LEU A 219 0.30 18.61 -9.44
CA LEU A 219 0.75 19.91 -9.97
C LEU A 219 -0.13 21.07 -9.51
N VAL A 220 -1.45 20.90 -9.59
CA VAL A 220 -2.44 21.96 -9.31
C VAL A 220 -2.69 22.15 -7.83
N ILE A 221 -2.67 21.07 -7.05
CA ILE A 221 -2.95 21.11 -5.61
C ILE A 221 -1.65 20.98 -4.82
N GLU A 222 -0.96 19.83 -4.87
CA GLU A 222 0.19 19.63 -3.99
C GLU A 222 1.32 20.64 -4.24
N GLY A 223 1.55 21.02 -5.50
CA GLY A 223 2.54 22.01 -5.92
C GLY A 223 2.45 23.36 -5.19
N PRO A 224 1.35 24.11 -5.32
CA PRO A 224 1.18 25.39 -4.62
C PRO A 224 1.15 25.23 -3.10
N PHE A 225 0.46 24.23 -2.56
CA PHE A 225 0.41 24.02 -1.10
C PHE A 225 1.80 23.76 -0.51
N ARG A 226 2.65 23.00 -1.21
CA ARG A 226 4.04 22.75 -0.79
C ARG A 226 4.91 24.01 -0.84
N LYS A 227 4.67 24.93 -1.79
CA LYS A 227 5.36 26.24 -1.82
C LYS A 227 4.91 27.11 -0.65
N ILE A 228 3.61 27.16 -0.37
CA ILE A 228 3.04 27.90 0.76
C ILE A 228 3.62 27.38 2.08
N GLU A 229 3.60 26.06 2.29
CA GLU A 229 4.16 25.42 3.49
C GLU A 229 5.62 25.81 3.72
N LYS A 230 6.46 25.75 2.67
CA LYS A 230 7.87 26.15 2.77
C LYS A 230 8.04 27.61 3.19
N ILE A 231 7.20 28.52 2.69
CA ILE A 231 7.24 29.94 3.06
C ILE A 231 6.89 30.10 4.54
N PHE A 232 5.84 29.45 5.03
CA PHE A 232 5.43 29.53 6.43
C PHE A 232 6.48 28.94 7.39
N ILE A 233 7.06 27.78 7.04
CA ILE A 233 8.10 27.13 7.87
C ILE A 233 9.38 27.97 7.87
N SER A 234 9.84 28.46 6.71
CA SER A 234 11.04 29.29 6.59
C SER A 234 10.90 30.61 7.38
N ARG A 235 9.72 31.25 7.32
CA ARG A 235 9.42 32.44 8.13
C ARG A 235 9.44 32.14 9.63
N ARG A 236 8.92 30.99 10.07
CA ARG A 236 8.94 30.58 11.48
C ARG A 236 10.37 30.33 11.99
N ILE A 237 11.22 29.71 11.17
CA ILE A 237 12.63 29.45 11.49
C ILE A 237 13.40 30.78 11.58
N SER A 238 13.24 31.68 10.60
CA SER A 238 13.87 33.01 10.61
C SER A 238 13.43 33.85 11.82
N LYS A 239 12.15 33.82 12.20
CA LYS A 239 11.63 34.52 13.38
C LYS A 239 12.16 33.95 14.71
N LYS A 240 12.54 32.67 14.75
CA LYS A 240 13.15 32.02 15.92
C LYS A 240 14.67 32.26 16.00
N LEU A 241 15.32 32.55 14.87
CA LEU A 241 16.76 32.84 14.75
C LEU A 241 17.10 34.32 14.86
N SER A 242 16.12 35.23 14.76
CA SER A 242 16.32 36.63 15.15
C SER A 242 16.47 36.68 16.68
N PRO A 243 17.65 37.01 17.22
CA PRO A 243 17.76 37.27 18.64
C PRO A 243 16.90 38.49 18.93
N SER A 244 15.97 38.36 19.87
CA SER A 244 15.27 39.47 20.50
C SER A 244 16.24 40.63 20.74
N GLY A 245 15.91 41.80 20.18
CA GLY A 245 16.80 42.95 20.07
C GLY A 245 17.38 43.41 21.41
N PHE A 246 18.64 43.08 21.66
CA PHE A 246 19.40 43.62 22.78
C PHE A 246 20.89 43.79 22.45
N PHE A 247 21.26 44.26 21.25
CA PHE A 247 22.62 44.75 21.00
C PHE A 247 22.62 45.83 19.91
N THR A 248 22.07 47.00 20.23
CA THR A 248 22.41 48.24 19.52
C THR A 248 22.56 49.32 20.57
N ASN A 249 23.77 49.42 21.14
CA ASN A 249 24.34 50.63 21.73
C ASN A 249 25.80 50.32 22.14
N ILE A 250 26.69 50.23 21.15
CA ILE A 250 28.12 50.43 21.39
C ILE A 250 28.55 51.52 20.39
N PRO A 251 28.93 52.73 20.85
CA PRO A 251 29.41 53.76 19.95
C PRO A 251 30.80 53.37 19.39
N PRO A 252 31.14 53.78 18.15
CA PRO A 252 32.41 53.41 17.55
C PRO A 252 33.57 54.07 18.30
N ALA A 253 34.53 53.24 18.73
CA ALA A 253 35.80 53.71 19.26
C ALA A 253 36.53 54.51 18.18
N GLN A 254 36.83 55.78 18.46
CA GLN A 254 37.69 56.58 17.60
C GLN A 254 39.14 56.10 17.75
N GLU A 255 39.66 55.55 16.66
CA GLU A 255 41.07 55.25 16.46
C GLU A 255 41.79 56.57 16.10
N LYS A 256 42.69 57.04 16.97
CA LYS A 256 43.69 58.08 16.65
C LYS A 256 45.06 57.69 17.22
N ILE A 257 45.83 57.03 16.34
CA ILE A 257 47.23 57.31 15.97
C ILE A 257 48.11 57.98 17.04
N ALA A 258 49.06 57.20 17.57
CA ALA A 258 50.49 57.53 17.67
C ALA A 258 51.30 56.23 17.81
#